data_AF-Q16VJ2-F1
#
_entry.id   AF-Q16VJ2-F1
#
_cell.length_a   1.000
_cell.length_b   1.000
_cell.length_c   1.000
_cell.angle_alpha   90.00
_cell.angle_beta   90.00
_cell.angle_gamma   90.00
#
_symmetry.space_group_name_H-M   'P 1'
#
loop_
_entity.id
_entity.type
_entity.pdbx_description
1 polymer ?
#
loop_
_entity_poly.entity_id
_entity_poly.type
_entity_poly.pdbx_seq_one_letter_code
_entity_poly.pdbx_strand_id
1 'polypeptide(L)'
;MSPMGFAVHRQARHLQNVIDDSSLYDEDWDIRSGELPPSSIVRPVPIWLCVFLVVSYIIAGAFMFSKWEEWSFLDSAYFCFITLTTIGFGDFVPAQGVKNDSEISIALCSLYLLFGIALLAMSFNLVQEEVISNVKSVARRLGILKEEEVDD
;
A
#
# COMPACT_ATOMS: atom_id res chain seq x y z
N MET A 1 10.53 -56.48 14.18
CA MET A 1 9.79 -55.73 13.15
C MET A 1 8.61 -55.03 13.82
N SER A 2 8.36 -53.80 13.38
CA SER A 2 7.39 -52.80 13.87
C SER A 2 7.86 -51.91 15.03
N PRO A 3 8.25 -50.65 14.76
CA PRO A 3 8.22 -49.58 15.73
C PRO A 3 7.02 -48.65 15.53
N MET A 4 6.46 -48.29 16.68
CA MET A 4 5.51 -47.20 16.93
C MET A 4 5.99 -45.86 16.36
N GLY A 5 5.07 -44.96 16.00
CA GLY A 5 5.43 -43.60 15.57
C GLY A 5 4.27 -42.61 15.50
N PHE A 6 3.37 -42.58 16.47
CA PHE A 6 2.32 -41.57 16.58
C PHE A 6 2.74 -40.47 17.57
N ALA A 7 3.60 -39.53 17.16
CA ALA A 7 3.98 -38.36 18.00
C ALA A 7 4.54 -37.13 17.25
N VAL A 8 4.35 -36.97 15.94
CA VAL A 8 5.02 -35.89 15.16
C VAL A 8 4.02 -34.91 14.51
N HIS A 9 2.96 -34.49 15.21
CA HIS A 9 2.00 -33.55 14.62
C HIS A 9 1.78 -32.25 15.41
N ARG A 10 2.42 -32.07 16.57
CA ARG A 10 2.26 -30.85 17.40
C ARG A 10 3.39 -29.83 17.25
N GLN A 11 4.61 -30.24 16.88
CA GLN A 11 5.75 -29.33 16.76
C GLN A 11 5.79 -28.51 15.45
N ALA A 12 5.14 -28.97 14.38
CA ALA A 12 5.14 -28.25 13.09
C ALA A 12 4.43 -26.88 13.15
N ARG A 13 3.47 -26.69 14.05
CA ARG A 13 2.70 -25.45 14.14
C ARG A 13 3.47 -24.30 14.79
N HIS A 14 4.43 -24.60 15.66
CA HIS A 14 5.17 -23.58 16.39
C HIS A 14 6.42 -23.10 15.63
N LEU A 15 6.94 -23.92 14.71
CA LEU A 15 8.02 -23.54 13.78
C LEU A 15 7.49 -22.70 12.60
N GLN A 16 6.27 -22.96 12.13
CA GLN A 16 5.62 -22.13 11.09
C GLN A 16 5.46 -20.67 11.54
N ASN A 17 5.11 -20.44 12.81
CA ASN A 17 4.92 -19.09 13.34
C ASN A 17 6.24 -18.33 13.59
N VAL A 18 7.38 -19.02 13.67
CA VAL A 18 8.71 -18.38 13.84
C VAL A 18 9.36 -18.08 12.48
N ILE A 19 9.01 -18.83 11.43
CA ILE A 19 9.49 -18.60 10.05
C ILE A 19 8.76 -17.43 9.38
N ASP A 20 7.53 -17.12 9.80
CA ASP A 20 6.73 -16.00 9.26
C ASP A 20 7.30 -14.61 9.62
N ASP A 21 8.07 -14.49 10.71
CA ASP A 21 8.50 -13.19 11.25
C ASP A 21 9.86 -12.70 10.74
N SER A 22 10.64 -13.56 10.05
CA SER A 22 12.05 -13.26 9.67
C SER A 22 12.29 -12.93 8.19
N SER A 23 11.25 -12.86 7.34
CA SER A 23 11.42 -12.45 5.91
C SER A 23 11.29 -10.93 5.68
N LEU A 24 11.23 -10.19 6.77
CA LEU A 24 11.48 -8.76 6.84
C LEU A 24 12.97 -8.49 6.50
N TYR A 25 13.26 -8.05 5.27
CA TYR A 25 14.57 -7.60 4.76
C TYR A 25 15.64 -8.70 4.63
N ASP A 26 15.82 -9.24 3.43
CA ASP A 26 17.15 -9.47 2.83
C ASP A 26 16.97 -10.34 1.59
N GLU A 27 16.95 -9.74 0.39
CA GLU A 27 17.52 -10.39 -0.78
C GLU A 27 18.21 -9.32 -1.65
N ASP A 28 19.50 -9.13 -1.33
CA ASP A 28 20.51 -8.58 -2.22
C ASP A 28 20.54 -9.40 -3.52
N TRP A 29 20.63 -8.72 -4.65
CA TRP A 29 20.46 -9.32 -5.98
C TRP A 29 21.55 -10.35 -6.31
N ASP A 30 21.23 -11.65 -6.22
CA ASP A 30 22.15 -12.70 -6.65
C ASP A 30 22.03 -12.95 -8.18
N ILE A 31 22.81 -12.18 -8.94
CA ILE A 31 22.98 -12.28 -10.40
C ILE A 31 23.81 -13.53 -10.74
N ARG A 32 23.37 -14.77 -10.43
CA ARG A 32 24.08 -16.00 -10.90
C ARG A 32 23.23 -17.25 -11.15
N SER A 33 21.98 -17.34 -10.76
CA SER A 33 21.14 -18.52 -11.04
C SER A 33 20.18 -18.24 -12.20
N GLY A 34 20.43 -18.85 -13.36
CA GLY A 34 19.55 -18.85 -14.53
C GLY A 34 18.26 -19.65 -14.35
N GLU A 35 17.65 -19.59 -13.17
CA GLU A 35 16.35 -20.18 -12.87
C GLU A 35 15.42 -19.04 -12.41
N LEU A 36 14.56 -18.58 -13.31
CA LEU A 36 13.49 -17.65 -12.99
C LEU A 36 12.63 -18.28 -11.87
N PRO A 37 12.46 -17.65 -10.69
CA PRO A 37 11.61 -18.18 -9.64
C PRO A 37 10.19 -18.38 -10.18
N PRO A 38 9.46 -19.42 -9.69
CA PRO A 38 8.13 -19.73 -10.17
C PRO A 38 7.27 -18.48 -10.01
N SER A 39 6.69 -18.02 -11.12
CA SER A 39 5.85 -16.83 -11.21
C SER A 39 4.88 -16.81 -10.03
N SER A 40 5.19 -16.02 -9.01
CA SER A 40 4.24 -15.68 -7.98
C SER A 40 3.07 -15.03 -8.72
N ILE A 41 1.90 -15.66 -8.64
CA ILE A 41 0.70 -15.12 -9.26
C ILE A 41 0.38 -13.82 -8.52
N VAL A 42 0.98 -12.71 -8.98
CA VAL A 42 0.60 -11.37 -8.57
C VAL A 42 -0.83 -11.21 -9.08
N ARG A 43 -1.79 -11.27 -8.16
CA ARG A 43 -3.18 -11.03 -8.52
C ARG A 43 -3.28 -9.56 -8.94
N PRO A 44 -3.71 -9.25 -10.17
CA PRO A 44 -3.87 -7.87 -10.60
C PRO A 44 -4.93 -7.22 -9.71
N VAL A 45 -4.49 -6.28 -8.85
CA VAL A 45 -5.43 -5.50 -8.05
C VAL A 45 -6.03 -4.45 -8.98
N PRO A 46 -7.35 -4.43 -9.17
CA PRO A 46 -7.97 -3.49 -10.09
C PRO A 46 -7.72 -2.05 -9.62
N ILE A 47 -7.22 -1.20 -10.52
CA ILE A 47 -6.93 0.23 -10.26
C ILE A 47 -8.12 0.93 -9.59
N TRP A 48 -9.33 0.56 -10.00
CA TRP A 48 -10.55 1.14 -9.44
C TRP A 48 -10.66 0.93 -7.92
N LEU A 49 -10.18 -0.20 -7.38
CA LEU A 49 -10.14 -0.40 -5.92
C LEU A 49 -9.19 0.57 -5.25
N CYS A 50 -8.01 0.84 -5.82
CA CYS A 50 -7.06 1.81 -5.27
C CYS A 50 -7.67 3.22 -5.26
N VAL A 51 -8.29 3.63 -6.37
CA VAL A 51 -8.96 4.94 -6.47
C VAL A 51 -10.11 5.04 -5.46
N PHE A 52 -10.95 4.00 -5.37
CA PHE A 52 -12.06 3.95 -4.43
C PHE A 52 -11.57 4.03 -2.98
N LEU A 53 -10.49 3.31 -2.64
CA LEU A 53 -9.89 3.34 -1.31
C LEU A 53 -9.43 4.76 -0.97
N VAL A 54 -8.63 5.40 -1.82
CA VAL A 54 -8.11 6.76 -1.58
C VAL A 54 -9.26 7.77 -1.46
N VAL A 55 -10.27 7.70 -2.33
CA VAL A 55 -11.43 8.61 -2.28
C VAL A 55 -12.23 8.39 -0.99
N SER A 56 -12.48 7.14 -0.61
CA SER A 56 -13.19 6.84 0.64
C SER A 56 -12.42 7.34 1.87
N TYR A 57 -11.10 7.26 1.84
CA TYR A 57 -10.21 7.75 2.89
C TYR A 57 -10.25 9.27 3.03
N ILE A 58 -10.26 10.00 1.91
CA ILE A 58 -10.44 11.46 1.89
C ILE A 58 -11.80 11.85 2.46
N ILE A 59 -12.88 11.19 2.04
CA ILE A 59 -14.24 11.48 2.53
C ILE A 59 -14.36 11.21 4.03
N ALA A 60 -13.78 10.11 4.52
CA ALA A 60 -13.76 9.79 5.95
C ALA A 60 -12.99 10.85 6.76
N GLY A 61 -11.82 11.28 6.27
CA GLY A 61 -11.06 12.39 6.85
C GLY A 61 -11.86 13.69 6.87
N ALA A 62 -12.48 14.05 5.75
CA ALA A 62 -13.29 15.27 5.62
C ALA A 62 -14.43 15.30 6.63
N PHE A 63 -15.11 14.18 6.83
CA PHE A 63 -16.17 14.07 7.84
C PHE A 63 -15.63 14.22 9.27
N MET A 64 -14.46 13.63 9.55
CA MET A 64 -13.81 13.74 10.86
C MET A 64 -13.40 15.20 11.17
N PHE A 65 -12.69 15.86 10.25
CA PHE A 65 -12.22 17.24 10.46
C PHE A 65 -13.36 18.27 10.42
N SER A 66 -14.39 18.07 9.60
CA SER A 66 -15.57 18.96 9.58
C SER A 66 -16.30 18.99 10.93
N LYS A 67 -16.31 17.86 11.65
CA LYS A 67 -16.93 17.76 12.98
C LYS A 67 -16.07 18.35 14.09
N TRP A 68 -14.75 18.30 13.94
CA TRP A 68 -13.80 18.65 14.99
C TRP A 68 -13.32 20.10 14.91
N GLU A 69 -13.03 20.58 13.70
CA GLU A 69 -12.55 21.94 13.46
C GLU A 69 -13.70 22.89 13.04
N GLU A 70 -14.94 22.41 13.04
CA GLU A 70 -16.14 23.13 12.58
C GLU A 70 -16.01 23.70 11.15
N TRP A 71 -15.13 23.12 10.33
CA TRP A 71 -14.97 23.50 8.93
C TRP A 71 -16.11 22.99 8.06
N SER A 72 -16.34 23.67 6.94
CA SER A 72 -17.23 23.15 5.90
C SER A 72 -16.72 21.79 5.40
N PHE A 73 -17.64 20.94 4.95
CA PHE A 73 -17.28 19.63 4.39
C PHE A 73 -16.34 19.77 3.18
N LEU A 74 -16.54 20.79 2.35
CA LEU A 74 -15.67 21.08 1.20
C LEU A 74 -14.28 21.54 1.63
N ASP A 75 -14.18 22.41 2.64
CA ASP A 75 -12.89 22.89 3.16
C ASP A 75 -12.10 21.75 3.81
N SER A 76 -12.81 20.87 4.54
CA SER A 76 -12.23 19.68 5.16
C SER A 76 -11.75 18.67 4.11
N ALA A 77 -12.53 18.46 3.04
CA ALA A 77 -12.14 17.58 1.94
C ALA A 77 -10.94 18.15 1.16
N TYR A 78 -10.93 19.47 0.95
CA TYR A 78 -9.80 20.19 0.37
C TYR A 78 -8.54 19.99 1.23
N PHE A 79 -8.61 20.26 2.54
CA PHE A 79 -7.52 20.03 3.48
C PHE A 79 -7.01 18.59 3.42
N CYS A 80 -7.89 17.59 3.50
CA CYS A 80 -7.52 16.18 3.40
C CYS A 80 -6.79 15.87 2.08
N PHE A 81 -7.31 16.36 0.95
CA PHE A 81 -6.71 16.14 -0.36
C PHE A 81 -5.33 16.79 -0.49
N ILE A 82 -5.18 18.08 -0.17
CA ILE A 82 -3.89 18.79 -0.32
C ILE A 82 -2.82 18.25 0.61
N THR A 83 -3.22 17.78 1.79
CA THR A 83 -2.28 17.24 2.78
C THR A 83 -1.83 15.84 2.38
N LEU A 84 -2.75 15.00 1.90
CA LEU A 84 -2.42 13.66 1.38
C LEU A 84 -1.60 13.70 0.10
N THR A 85 -1.94 14.61 -0.83
CA THR A 85 -1.14 14.81 -2.05
C THR A 85 0.20 15.50 -1.79
N THR A 86 0.51 15.84 -0.53
CA THR A 86 1.73 16.53 -0.12
C THR A 86 1.93 17.90 -0.78
N ILE A 87 0.86 18.49 -1.34
CA ILE A 87 0.88 19.87 -1.85
C ILE A 87 1.06 20.85 -0.69
N GLY A 88 0.29 20.65 0.39
CA GLY A 88 0.52 21.27 1.70
C GLY A 88 0.58 22.80 1.70
N PHE A 89 -0.41 23.49 1.14
CA PHE A 89 -0.45 24.96 1.13
C PHE A 89 -0.42 25.59 2.54
N GLY A 90 -0.94 24.90 3.55
CA GLY A 90 -0.93 25.35 4.94
C GLY A 90 -1.93 26.47 5.25
N ASP A 91 -2.93 26.67 4.39
CA ASP A 91 -4.04 27.59 4.56
C ASP A 91 -5.08 27.10 5.57
N PHE A 92 -5.29 25.78 5.63
CA PHE A 92 -6.07 25.10 6.67
C PHE A 92 -5.14 24.21 7.50
N VAL A 93 -5.11 24.45 8.81
CA VAL A 93 -4.33 23.64 9.76
C VAL A 93 -5.17 23.39 11.01
N PRO A 94 -5.29 22.14 11.48
CA PRO A 94 -6.02 21.83 12.70
C PRO A 94 -5.40 22.56 13.91
N ALA A 95 -6.21 22.80 14.94
CA ALA A 95 -5.84 23.52 16.16
C ALA A 95 -5.58 25.03 16.04
N GLN A 96 -5.91 25.69 14.93
CA GLN A 96 -5.75 27.16 14.81
C GLN A 96 -6.77 27.96 15.63
N GLY A 97 -7.96 27.44 15.91
CA GLY A 97 -9.06 28.20 16.54
C GLY A 97 -9.52 27.74 17.92
N VAL A 98 -9.38 26.45 18.26
CA VAL A 98 -10.01 25.84 19.45
C VAL A 98 -8.98 25.58 20.55
N LYS A 99 -8.95 26.43 21.58
CA LYS A 99 -7.95 26.35 22.67
C LYS A 99 -8.10 25.14 23.59
N ASN A 100 -9.29 24.56 23.70
CA ASN A 100 -9.56 23.47 24.65
C ASN A 100 -9.30 22.07 24.07
N ASP A 101 -9.42 21.89 22.74
CA ASP A 101 -9.29 20.58 22.05
C ASP A 101 -8.13 20.56 21.02
N SER A 102 -7.24 21.55 21.09
CA SER A 102 -6.07 21.69 20.21
C SER A 102 -5.12 20.49 20.25
N GLU A 103 -4.96 19.85 21.40
CA GLU A 103 -4.06 18.70 21.53
C GLU A 103 -4.58 17.47 20.76
N ILE A 104 -5.89 17.23 20.84
CA ILE A 104 -6.48 16.02 20.25
C ILE A 104 -6.66 16.19 18.74
N SER A 105 -6.91 17.42 18.25
CA SER A 105 -6.99 17.72 16.81
C SER A 105 -5.64 17.51 16.11
N ILE A 106 -4.54 17.95 16.74
CA ILE A 106 -3.17 17.67 16.25
C ILE A 106 -2.89 16.16 16.29
N ALA A 107 -3.29 15.46 17.35
CA ALA A 107 -3.13 14.01 17.45
C ALA A 107 -3.90 13.27 16.33
N LEU A 108 -5.17 13.62 16.09
CA LEU A 108 -5.96 13.05 15.00
C LEU A 108 -5.37 13.39 13.63
N CYS A 109 -4.87 14.60 13.44
CA CYS A 109 -4.16 14.99 12.22
C CYS A 109 -2.92 14.13 11.99
N SER A 110 -2.11 13.93 13.03
CA SER A 110 -0.89 13.11 12.93
C SER A 110 -1.22 11.66 12.60
N LEU A 111 -2.26 11.09 13.22
CA LEU A 111 -2.69 9.72 13.00
C LEU A 111 -3.28 9.55 11.60
N TYR A 112 -4.12 10.49 11.17
CA TYR A 112 -4.65 10.55 9.81
C TYR A 112 -3.53 10.64 8.76
N LEU A 113 -2.51 11.45 8.99
CA LEU A 113 -1.40 11.52 8.06
C LEU A 113 -0.59 10.23 8.05
N LEU A 114 -0.25 9.67 9.20
CA LEU A 114 0.49 8.42 9.28
C LEU A 114 -0.18 7.28 8.48
N PHE A 115 -1.48 7.07 8.68
CA PHE A 115 -2.22 6.08 7.90
C PHE A 115 -2.38 6.49 6.43
N GLY A 116 -2.59 7.78 6.16
CA GLY A 116 -2.78 8.30 4.81
C GLY A 116 -1.56 8.11 3.91
N ILE A 117 -0.37 8.40 4.43
CA ILE A 117 0.88 8.24 3.68
C ILE A 117 1.16 6.75 3.43
N ALA A 118 0.88 5.87 4.40
CA ALA A 118 1.02 4.42 4.23
C ALA A 118 0.05 3.86 3.17
N LEU A 119 -1.22 4.29 3.19
CA LEU A 119 -2.22 3.93 2.18
C LEU A 119 -1.85 4.45 0.80
N LEU A 120 -1.32 5.67 0.69
CA LEU A 120 -0.85 6.22 -0.57
C LEU A 120 0.37 5.47 -1.11
N ALA A 121 1.34 5.11 -0.25
CA ALA A 121 2.49 4.32 -0.65
C ALA A 121 2.07 2.95 -1.20
N MET A 122 1.18 2.25 -0.49
CA MET A 122 0.62 0.98 -0.95
C MET A 122 -0.14 1.14 -2.28
N SER A 123 -1.00 2.15 -2.38
CA SER A 123 -1.78 2.41 -3.58
C SER A 123 -0.90 2.78 -4.78
N PHE A 124 0.18 3.54 -4.55
CA PHE A 124 1.14 3.89 -5.57
C PHE A 124 1.87 2.66 -6.12
N ASN A 125 2.28 1.75 -5.24
CA ASN A 125 2.91 0.49 -5.65
C ASN A 125 1.96 -0.34 -6.53
N LEU A 126 0.68 -0.47 -6.13
CA LEU A 126 -0.32 -1.20 -6.92
C LEU A 126 -0.59 -0.56 -8.28
N VAL A 127 -0.70 0.77 -8.34
CA VAL A 127 -0.87 1.50 -9.60
C VAL A 127 0.36 1.35 -10.48
N GLN A 128 1.57 1.40 -9.90
CA GLN A 128 2.81 1.23 -10.64
C GLN A 128 2.90 -0.16 -11.29
N GLU A 129 2.61 -1.24 -10.55
CA GLU A 129 2.61 -2.61 -11.07
C GLU A 129 1.65 -2.77 -12.26
N GLU A 130 0.45 -2.23 -12.13
CA GLU A 130 -0.58 -2.32 -13.16
C GLU A 130 -0.28 -1.44 -14.38
N VAL A 131 0.30 -0.24 -14.19
CA VAL A 131 0.77 0.61 -15.30
C VAL A 131 1.87 -0.12 -16.08
N ILE A 132 2.82 -0.76 -15.39
CA ILE A 132 3.88 -1.53 -16.03
C ILE A 132 3.29 -2.70 -16.83
N SER A 133 2.30 -3.42 -16.27
CA SER A 133 1.60 -4.50 -16.96
C SER A 133 0.87 -4.00 -18.23
N ASN A 134 0.19 -2.87 -18.13
CA ASN A 134 -0.52 -2.25 -19.25
C ASN A 134 0.45 -1.75 -20.33
N VAL A 135 1.56 -1.11 -19.96
CA VAL A 135 2.59 -0.67 -20.90
C VAL A 135 3.22 -1.86 -21.62
N LYS A 136 3.56 -2.95 -20.92
CA LYS A 136 4.07 -4.19 -21.54
C LYS A 136 3.07 -4.81 -22.52
N SER A 137 1.77 -4.77 -22.18
CA SER A 137 0.70 -5.28 -23.04
C SER A 137 0.49 -4.41 -24.29
N VAL A 138 0.60 -3.09 -24.16
CA VAL A 138 0.58 -2.15 -25.29
C VAL A 138 1.83 -2.29 -26.16
N ALA A 139 3.02 -2.43 -25.57
CA ALA A 139 4.28 -2.60 -26.29
C ALA A 139 4.29 -3.87 -27.16
N ARG A 140 3.73 -4.99 -26.65
CA ARG A 140 3.52 -6.21 -27.43
C ARG A 140 2.55 -6.01 -28.60
N ARG A 141 1.44 -5.30 -28.37
CA ARG A 141 0.46 -4.99 -29.43
C ARG A 141 1.01 -4.06 -30.51
N LEU A 142 1.97 -3.20 -30.16
CA LEU A 142 2.65 -2.31 -31.09
C LEU A 142 3.84 -2.95 -31.81
N GLY A 143 4.18 -4.22 -31.52
CA GLY A 143 5.22 -4.96 -32.23
C GLY A 143 6.66 -4.48 -31.97
N ILE A 144 6.89 -3.72 -30.89
CA ILE A 144 8.22 -3.17 -30.54
C ILE A 144 9.13 -4.23 -29.90
N LEU A 145 8.58 -5.29 -29.31
CA LEU A 145 9.35 -6.39 -28.72
C LEU A 145 9.46 -7.53 -29.73
N LYS A 146 10.62 -7.66 -30.38
CA LYS A 146 11.00 -8.85 -31.14
C LYS A 146 11.36 -9.93 -30.11
N GLU A 147 10.66 -11.08 -30.11
CA GLU A 147 11.16 -12.26 -29.41
C GLU A 147 12.51 -12.59 -30.05
N GLU A 148 13.59 -12.57 -29.26
CA GLU A 148 14.89 -13.04 -29.75
C GLU A 148 14.74 -14.52 -30.07
N GLU A 149 14.78 -14.84 -31.37
CA GLU A 149 14.95 -16.19 -31.88
C GLU A 149 16.23 -16.74 -31.25
N VAL A 150 16.09 -17.82 -30.45
CA VAL A 150 17.21 -18.64 -30.02
C VAL A 150 17.72 -19.34 -31.27
N ASP A 151 18.77 -18.79 -31.88
CA ASP A 151 19.50 -19.44 -32.96
C ASP A 151 20.13 -20.75 -32.44
N ASP A 152 19.83 -21.85 -33.14
CA ASP A 152 20.31 -23.22 -32.94
C ASP A 152 21.85 -23.38 -32.94
#